data_AF-A0A498QMH9-F1
#
_entry.id   AF-A0A498QMH9-F1
#
_cell.length_a   1.000
_cell.length_b   1.000
_cell.length_c   1.000
_cell.angle_alpha   90.00
_cell.angle_beta   90.00
_cell.angle_gamma   90.00
#
_symmetry.space_group_name_H-M   'P 1'
#
loop_
_entity.id
_entity.type
_entity.pdbx_description
1 polymer ?
#
loop_
_entity_poly.entity_id
_entity_poly.type
_entity_poly.pdbx_seq_one_letter_code
_entity_poly.pdbx_strand_id
1 'polypeptide(L)'
;MKQNLARAKMVLPNGYCGLPLHKSCPHANACLTCPVFITTAAFLPQHRRQLDDTRTLITRAKTDGHTRLAEMNRTVETNLLTIITTLEADQHDCRCAAADNETCCVKD
;
A
#
# COMPACT_ATOMS: atom_id res chain seq x y z
N MET A 1 -6.70 1.32 -13.15
CA MET A 1 -6.42 2.57 -12.43
C MET A 1 -5.27 3.37 -13.08
N LYS A 2 -5.47 3.97 -14.27
CA LYS A 2 -4.38 4.68 -14.98
C LYS A 2 -4.33 6.20 -14.69
N GLN A 3 -5.27 6.73 -13.92
CA GLN A 3 -5.44 8.19 -13.75
C GLN A 3 -4.94 8.78 -12.41
N ASN A 4 -4.49 7.98 -11.45
CA ASN A 4 -4.06 8.52 -10.14
C ASN A 4 -2.57 8.90 -10.06
N LEU A 5 -1.69 8.30 -10.88
CA LEU A 5 -0.26 8.67 -10.90
C LEU A 5 -0.03 10.12 -11.35
N ALA A 6 -0.88 10.67 -12.21
CA ALA A 6 -0.80 12.08 -12.61
C ALA A 6 -1.00 13.07 -11.44
N ARG A 7 -1.54 12.61 -10.31
CA ARG A 7 -1.71 13.40 -9.08
C ARG A 7 -0.59 13.16 -8.06
N ALA A 8 0.30 12.20 -8.30
CA ALA A 8 1.45 11.93 -7.44
C ALA A 8 2.41 13.13 -7.49
N LYS A 9 2.61 13.74 -6.34
CA LYS A 9 3.40 14.98 -6.22
C LYS A 9 4.62 14.80 -5.34
N MET A 10 4.64 13.81 -4.45
CA MET A 10 5.80 13.49 -3.63
C MET A 10 6.02 11.97 -3.59
N VAL A 11 7.29 11.56 -3.63
CA VAL A 11 7.71 10.16 -3.53
C VAL A 11 7.78 9.74 -2.07
N LEU A 12 7.26 8.55 -1.77
CA LEU A 12 7.33 7.89 -0.47
C LEU A 12 8.06 6.55 -0.61
N PRO A 13 8.60 5.96 0.47
CA PRO A 13 9.29 4.67 0.40
C PRO A 13 8.43 3.52 -0.14
N ASN A 14 7.11 3.60 0.03
CA ASN A 14 6.14 2.56 -0.35
C ASN A 14 5.03 3.07 -1.28
N GLY A 15 5.22 4.23 -1.93
CA GLY A 15 4.24 4.79 -2.85
C GLY A 15 4.44 6.27 -3.13
N TYR A 16 3.34 7.00 -3.26
CA TYR A 16 3.31 8.42 -3.54
C TYR A 16 2.26 9.13 -2.71
N CYS A 17 2.48 10.41 -2.47
CA CYS A 17 1.49 11.30 -1.88
C CYS A 17 0.81 12.15 -2.96
N GLY A 18 -0.52 12.18 -2.93
CA GLY A 18 -1.35 13.05 -3.77
C GLY A 18 -1.52 14.48 -3.23
N LEU A 19 -0.92 14.82 -2.08
CA LEU A 19 -0.93 16.19 -1.55
C LEU A 19 -0.22 17.15 -2.52
N PRO A 20 -0.73 18.39 -2.69
CA PRO A 20 -0.02 19.44 -3.43
C PRO A 20 1.41 19.67 -2.91
N LEU A 21 2.38 19.87 -3.82
CA LEU A 21 3.79 20.12 -3.49
C LEU A 21 4.00 21.24 -2.45
N HIS A 22 3.17 22.28 -2.48
CA HIS A 22 3.26 23.41 -1.56
C HIS A 22 2.61 23.16 -0.18
N LYS A 23 2.11 21.95 0.10
CA LYS A 23 1.49 21.59 1.37
C LYS A 23 2.26 20.48 2.07
N SER A 24 2.61 20.71 3.33
CA SER A 24 3.22 19.70 4.20
C SER A 24 2.17 18.75 4.77
N CYS A 25 2.50 17.46 4.89
CA CYS A 25 1.64 16.48 5.55
C CYS A 25 1.63 16.73 7.07
N PRO A 26 0.47 16.95 7.72
CA PRO A 26 0.40 17.12 9.16
C PRO A 26 0.45 15.78 9.92
N HIS A 27 0.38 14.65 9.22
CA HIS A 27 0.31 13.32 9.81
C HIS A 27 1.59 12.53 9.54
N ALA A 28 2.33 12.21 10.60
CA ALA A 28 3.40 11.21 10.55
C ALA A 28 2.81 9.80 10.52
N ASN A 29 3.40 8.91 9.72
CA ASN A 29 3.10 7.47 9.72
C ASN A 29 1.65 7.07 9.37
N ALA A 30 0.86 7.97 8.77
CA ALA A 30 -0.54 7.72 8.44
C ALA A 30 -0.78 7.25 6.99
N CYS A 31 0.29 7.06 6.20
CA CYS A 31 0.15 6.84 4.75
C CYS A 31 -0.75 5.65 4.40
N LEU A 32 -0.67 4.54 5.16
CA LEU A 32 -1.46 3.33 4.91
C LEU A 32 -2.98 3.50 5.15
N THR A 33 -3.41 4.58 5.79
CA THR A 33 -4.82 4.94 5.97
C THR A 33 -5.16 6.29 5.34
N CYS A 34 -4.20 6.93 4.66
CA CYS A 34 -4.35 8.27 4.14
C CYS A 34 -5.16 8.24 2.82
N PRO A 35 -6.23 9.05 2.68
CA PRO A 35 -7.08 9.02 1.48
C PRO A 35 -6.38 9.51 0.21
N VAL A 36 -5.23 10.17 0.35
CA VAL A 36 -4.41 10.66 -0.78
C VAL A 36 -3.11 9.86 -0.95
N PHE A 37 -2.99 8.71 -0.29
CA PHE A 37 -1.90 7.78 -0.53
C PHE A 37 -2.18 6.99 -1.81
N ILE A 38 -1.15 6.87 -2.65
CA ILE A 38 -1.21 6.21 -3.95
C ILE A 38 -0.08 5.20 -3.98
N THR A 39 -0.38 3.95 -4.29
CA THR A 39 0.63 2.90 -4.50
C THR A 39 0.32 2.10 -5.76
N THR A 40 1.31 1.35 -6.25
CA THR A 40 1.20 0.50 -7.43
C THR A 40 1.86 -0.84 -7.16
N ALA A 41 1.67 -1.78 -8.07
CA ALA A 41 2.34 -3.08 -8.09
C ALA A 41 3.87 -2.99 -7.94
N ALA A 42 4.50 -1.91 -8.43
CA ALA A 42 5.94 -1.70 -8.31
C ALA A 42 6.43 -1.59 -6.86
N PHE A 43 5.54 -1.28 -5.92
CA PHE A 43 5.84 -1.18 -4.49
C PHE A 43 5.49 -2.45 -3.70
N LEU A 44 5.03 -3.52 -4.34
CA LEU A 44 4.72 -4.78 -3.65
C LEU A 44 5.87 -5.31 -2.79
N PRO A 45 7.14 -5.32 -3.24
CA PRO A 45 8.25 -5.77 -2.40
C PRO A 45 8.37 -4.98 -1.09
N GLN A 46 8.15 -3.67 -1.15
CA GLN A 46 8.19 -2.77 0.00
C GLN A 46 7.01 -3.03 0.94
N HIS A 47 5.80 -3.22 0.41
CA HIS A 47 4.63 -3.56 1.24
C HIS A 47 4.78 -4.91 1.94
N ARG A 48 5.31 -5.93 1.26
CA ARG A 48 5.59 -7.24 1.88
C ARG A 48 6.64 -7.13 2.99
N ARG A 49 7.73 -6.41 2.74
CA ARG A 49 8.75 -6.17 3.77
C ARG A 49 8.16 -5.44 4.98
N GLN A 50 7.36 -4.40 4.74
CA GLN A 50 6.69 -3.66 5.81
C GLN A 50 5.72 -4.56 6.60
N LEU A 51 5.05 -5.52 5.95
CA LEU A 51 4.18 -6.49 6.61
C LEU A 51 4.98 -7.42 7.52
N ASP A 52 6.11 -7.94 7.06
CA ASP A 52 6.98 -8.83 7.85
C ASP A 52 7.58 -8.10 9.06
N ASP A 53 8.03 -6.86 8.86
CA ASP A 53 8.51 -5.99 9.94
C ASP A 53 7.40 -5.73 10.97
N THR A 54 6.17 -5.45 10.51
CA THR A 54 4.99 -5.21 11.37
C THR A 54 4.65 -6.47 12.19
N ARG A 55 4.67 -7.65 11.58
CA ARG A 55 4.42 -8.93 12.28
C ARG A 55 5.47 -9.21 13.36
N THR A 56 6.73 -8.87 13.07
CA THR A 56 7.83 -8.97 14.04
C THR A 56 7.57 -8.05 15.24
N LEU A 57 7.16 -6.80 14.98
CA LEU A 57 6.80 -5.84 16.04
C LEU A 57 5.60 -6.30 16.88
N ILE A 58 4.54 -6.83 16.26
CA ILE A 58 3.38 -7.38 16.97
C ILE A 58 3.82 -8.52 17.89
N THR A 59 4.64 -9.44 17.40
CA THR A 59 5.13 -10.58 18.19
C THR A 59 5.91 -10.10 19.41
N ARG A 60 6.89 -9.19 19.21
CA ARG A 60 7.67 -8.62 20.31
C ARG A 60 6.79 -7.88 21.31
N ALA A 61 5.90 -7.01 20.84
CA ALA A 61 4.99 -6.26 21.70
C ALA A 61 4.10 -7.18 22.55
N LYS A 62 3.66 -8.32 22.02
CA LYS A 62 2.90 -9.31 22.81
C LYS A 62 3.77 -9.99 23.87
N THR A 63 4.98 -10.43 23.49
CA THR A 63 5.93 -11.06 24.43
C THR A 63 6.28 -10.11 25.57
N ASP A 64 6.44 -8.83 25.28
CA ASP A 64 6.81 -7.79 26.25
C ASP A 64 5.60 -7.25 27.05
N GLY A 65 4.38 -7.74 26.81
CA GLY A 65 3.16 -7.28 27.49
C GLY A 65 2.63 -5.91 27.03
N HIS A 66 3.14 -5.36 25.92
CA HIS A 66 2.70 -4.10 25.32
C HIS A 66 1.43 -4.28 24.46
N THR A 67 0.31 -4.63 25.09
CA THR A 67 -0.96 -4.97 24.40
C THR A 67 -1.45 -3.87 23.44
N ARG A 68 -1.45 -2.61 23.87
CA ARG A 68 -1.90 -1.48 23.02
C ARG A 68 -1.04 -1.33 21.76
N LEU A 69 0.28 -1.53 21.89
CA LEU A 69 1.20 -1.45 20.76
C LEU A 69 0.94 -2.59 19.76
N ALA A 70 0.71 -3.80 20.27
CA ALA A 70 0.34 -4.95 19.44
C ALA A 70 -0.98 -4.72 18.69
N GLU A 71 -1.99 -4.15 19.36
CA GLU A 71 -3.28 -3.82 18.75
C GLU A 71 -3.16 -2.75 17.66
N MET A 72 -2.43 -1.66 17.92
CA MET A 72 -2.20 -0.62 16.91
C MET A 72 -1.50 -1.17 15.67
N ASN A 73 -0.52 -2.07 15.83
CA ASN A 73 0.18 -2.67 14.71
C ASN A 73 -0.66 -3.73 13.97
N ARG A 74 -1.65 -4.36 14.61
CA ARG A 74 -2.61 -5.24 13.88
C ARG A 74 -3.43 -4.46 12.86
N THR A 75 -3.82 -3.22 13.17
CA THR A 75 -4.47 -2.36 12.17
C THR A 75 -3.57 -2.09 10.98
N VAL A 76 -2.26 -1.87 11.23
CA VAL A 76 -1.25 -1.71 10.17
C VAL A 76 -1.13 -2.97 9.33
N GLU A 77 -1.05 -4.15 9.97
CA GLU A 77 -1.03 -5.45 9.29
C GLU A 77 -2.24 -5.65 8.37
N THR A 78 -3.45 -5.39 8.87
CA THR A 78 -4.68 -5.50 8.07
C THR A 78 -4.63 -4.61 6.83
N ASN A 79 -4.22 -3.35 6.98
CA ASN A 79 -4.13 -2.42 5.85
C ASN A 79 -3.10 -2.87 4.81
N LEU A 80 -1.95 -3.38 5.25
CA LEU A 80 -0.92 -3.92 4.35
C LEU A 80 -1.43 -5.14 3.59
N LEU A 81 -2.13 -6.06 4.26
CA LEU A 81 -2.75 -7.21 3.60
C LEU A 81 -3.77 -6.77 2.55
N THR A 82 -4.66 -5.82 2.87
CA THR A 82 -5.62 -5.29 1.91
C THR A 82 -4.94 -4.67 0.68
N ILE A 83 -3.89 -3.86 0.89
CA ILE A 83 -3.12 -3.24 -0.19
C ILE A 83 -2.45 -4.31 -1.06
N ILE A 84 -1.75 -5.27 -0.44
CA ILE A 84 -1.05 -6.34 -1.15
C ILE A 84 -2.02 -7.15 -2.00
N THR A 85 -3.11 -7.64 -1.40
CA THR A 85 -4.13 -8.44 -2.11
C THR A 85 -4.73 -7.66 -3.29
N THR A 86 -5.03 -6.37 -3.11
CA THR A 86 -5.59 -5.54 -4.19
C THR A 86 -4.60 -5.38 -5.34
N LEU A 87 -3.33 -5.09 -5.03
CA LEU A 87 -2.28 -4.91 -6.04
C LEU A 87 -1.87 -6.21 -6.74
N GLU A 88 -1.98 -7.34 -6.06
CA GLU A 88 -1.81 -8.67 -6.66
C GLU A 88 -2.98 -8.99 -7.59
N ALA A 89 -4.23 -8.76 -7.18
CA ALA A 89 -5.41 -8.99 -8.02
C ALA A 89 -5.36 -8.12 -9.30
N ASP A 90 -5.07 -6.82 -9.16
CA ASP A 90 -4.91 -5.92 -10.32
C ASP A 90 -3.81 -6.40 -11.29
N GLN A 91 -2.75 -7.07 -10.80
CA GLN A 91 -1.72 -7.64 -11.68
C GLN A 91 -2.14 -8.93 -12.36
N HIS A 92 -2.92 -9.78 -11.69
CA HIS A 92 -3.42 -11.02 -12.28
C HIS A 92 -4.45 -10.70 -13.36
N ASP A 93 -5.35 -9.75 -13.12
CA ASP A 93 -6.30 -9.25 -14.12
C ASP A 93 -5.59 -8.71 -15.36
N CYS A 94 -4.40 -8.10 -15.20
CA CYS A 94 -3.57 -7.67 -16.32
C CYS A 94 -2.72 -8.80 -16.95
N ARG A 95 -2.45 -9.91 -16.23
CA ARG A 95 -1.64 -11.04 -16.72
C ARG A 95 -2.46 -12.13 -17.42
N CYS A 96 -3.79 -12.10 -17.31
CA CYS A 96 -4.68 -13.04 -18.00
C CYS A 96 -4.80 -12.81 -19.52
N ALA A 97 -4.03 -11.90 -20.13
CA ALA A 97 -4.09 -11.56 -21.56
C ALA A 97 -2.75 -11.75 -22.31
N ALA A 98 -2.06 -12.87 -22.10
CA ALA A 98 -0.95 -13.29 -22.95
C ALA A 98 -1.24 -14.64 -23.62
N ALA A 99 -2.48 -14.78 -24.11
CA ALA A 99 -3.03 -15.79 -25.03
C ALA A 99 -3.15 -15.37 -26.49
N ASP A 100 -3.48 -14.12 -26.80
CA ASP A 100 -3.95 -13.73 -28.13
C ASP A 100 -4.23 -12.22 -28.21
N ASN A 101 -3.93 -11.67 -29.39
CA ASN A 101 -3.98 -10.26 -29.73
C ASN A 101 -5.42 -9.72 -29.79
N GLU A 102 -5.89 -9.00 -28.76
CA GLU A 102 -6.68 -7.76 -28.90
C GLU A 102 -6.98 -7.08 -27.55
N THR A 103 -6.75 -5.77 -27.51
CA THR A 103 -7.30 -4.74 -26.59
C THR A 103 -7.68 -5.15 -25.17
N CYS A 104 -6.79 -4.93 -24.20
CA CYS A 104 -7.12 -5.06 -22.77
C CYS A 104 -6.83 -3.78 -22.00
N CYS A 105 -7.80 -2.87 -22.01
CA CYS A 105 -8.21 -2.04 -20.86
C CYS A 105 -9.35 -1.11 -21.30
N VAL A 106 -10.59 -1.61 -21.23
CA VAL A 106 -11.75 -0.73 -20.99
C VAL A 106 -12.11 -0.95 -19.52
N LYS A 107 -11.82 0.04 -18.67
CA LYS A 107 -12.53 0.22 -17.40
C LYS A 107 -13.35 1.49 -17.61
N ASP A 108 -14.67 1.37 -17.54
CA ASP A 108 -15.63 2.49 -17.64
C ASP A 108 -15.26 3.67 -16.71
#